data_AF-A0A8C5PVT6-F1
#
_entry.id   AF-A0A8C5PVT6-F1
#
_cell.length_a   1.000
_cell.length_b   1.000
_cell.length_c   1.000
_cell.angle_alpha   90.00
_cell.angle_beta   90.00
_cell.angle_gamma   90.00
#
_symmetry.space_group_name_H-M   'P 1'
#
loop_
_entity.id
_entity.type
_entity.pdbx_description
1 polymer ?
#
loop_
_entity_poly.entity_id
_entity_poly.type
_entity_poly.pdbx_seq_one_letter_code
_entity_poly.pdbx_strand_id
1 'polypeptide(L)'
;MHHWTCDFIQVSKAGLLNGLMYYRPDDPVEYLETCLQKVKELGGSERVKWDTFVGPDKRNLPPLNGGQNRRAFYRNVLPESGNFPYRRYDRLPPIHQFSIESDTDLSETAELIEEYEVFDPSRPHPKIILVIGGPGSGKGTQSLKIAERYGFEYISVGELLRKKIHNTSSNRKWSLIAKIITNGELAPQETTITEIKQNLMQIPDSEGIVIDGFPRDVAQALSFEDQICTPDLVVFLACANHKLKERLQNRAEQQGRPDDNLKAIQRRLTNFKQNAAPLVNYFQEKDLVITCNKIK
;
A
#
# COMPACT_ATOMS: atom_id res chain seq x y z
N MET A 1 -22.82 -8.37 -19.80
CA MET A 1 -23.51 -8.39 -18.49
C MET A 1 -22.53 -8.88 -17.41
N HIS A 2 -21.36 -8.24 -17.29
CA HIS A 2 -20.29 -8.58 -16.36
C HIS A 2 -19.72 -7.29 -15.76
N HIS A 3 -20.47 -6.71 -14.81
CA HIS A 3 -20.09 -5.48 -14.10
C HIS A 3 -20.42 -5.56 -12.60
N TRP A 4 -20.50 -6.77 -12.04
CA TRP A 4 -21.11 -7.00 -10.72
C TRP A 4 -20.22 -7.78 -9.73
N THR A 5 -18.90 -7.65 -9.80
CA THR A 5 -18.00 -8.39 -8.88
C THR A 5 -17.01 -7.54 -8.08
N CYS A 6 -16.83 -6.25 -8.36
CA CYS A 6 -15.84 -5.43 -7.63
C CYS A 6 -16.43 -4.55 -6.51
N ASP A 7 -17.69 -4.13 -6.59
CA ASP A 7 -18.36 -3.37 -5.51
C ASP A 7 -18.94 -4.27 -4.39
N PHE A 8 -18.75 -5.59 -4.51
CA PHE A 8 -19.38 -6.60 -3.66
C PHE A 8 -18.79 -6.69 -2.23
N ILE A 9 -17.68 -5.98 -1.92
CA ILE A 9 -16.84 -6.34 -0.77
C ILE A 9 -16.56 -5.22 0.25
N GLN A 10 -16.59 -3.94 -0.13
CA GLN A 10 -16.08 -2.89 0.77
C GLN A 10 -17.09 -2.41 1.82
N VAL A 11 -18.36 -2.21 1.44
CA VAL A 11 -19.39 -1.65 2.35
C VAL A 11 -19.92 -2.71 3.35
N SER A 12 -19.99 -3.98 2.93
CA SER A 12 -20.48 -5.07 3.79
C SER A 12 -19.45 -5.53 4.83
N LYS A 13 -18.15 -5.53 4.50
CA LYS A 13 -17.09 -5.96 5.43
C LYS A 13 -16.95 -5.04 6.63
N ALA A 14 -17.02 -3.72 6.44
CA ALA A 14 -16.86 -2.76 7.53
C ALA A 14 -17.96 -2.87 8.59
N GLY A 15 -19.23 -3.03 8.17
CA GLY A 15 -20.37 -3.20 9.09
C GLY A 15 -20.34 -4.52 9.86
N LEU A 16 -19.98 -5.62 9.19
CA LEU A 16 -19.91 -6.95 9.80
C LEU A 16 -18.77 -7.06 10.82
N LEU A 17 -17.59 -6.52 10.49
CA LEU A 17 -16.43 -6.53 11.36
C LEU A 17 -16.66 -5.64 12.59
N ASN A 18 -17.31 -4.49 12.41
CA ASN A 18 -17.69 -3.61 13.52
C ASN A 18 -18.70 -4.28 14.46
N GLY A 19 -19.69 -5.00 13.91
CA GLY A 19 -20.64 -5.78 14.71
C GLY A 19 -19.97 -6.87 15.54
N LEU A 20 -19.03 -7.63 14.95
CA LEU A 20 -18.23 -8.64 15.66
C LEU A 20 -17.41 -8.02 16.80
N MET A 21 -16.75 -6.89 16.55
CA MET A 21 -15.94 -6.21 17.56
C MET A 21 -16.78 -5.62 18.69
N TYR A 22 -17.97 -5.11 18.36
CA TYR A 22 -18.86 -4.47 19.33
C TYR A 22 -19.59 -5.49 20.21
N TYR A 23 -20.13 -6.56 19.63
CA TYR A 23 -20.95 -7.53 20.37
C TYR A 23 -20.15 -8.68 20.98
N ARG A 24 -18.97 -9.01 20.44
CA ARG A 24 -18.16 -10.18 20.82
C ARG A 24 -19.03 -11.42 21.08
N PRO A 25 -19.80 -11.89 20.08
CA PRO A 25 -20.65 -13.05 20.23
C PRO A 25 -19.82 -14.28 20.62
N ASP A 26 -20.41 -15.17 21.43
CA ASP A 26 -19.76 -16.41 21.86
C ASP A 26 -19.44 -17.33 20.67
N ASP A 27 -20.27 -17.28 19.62
CA ASP A 27 -20.00 -17.89 18.31
C ASP A 27 -19.92 -16.80 17.20
N PRO A 28 -18.70 -16.43 16.78
CA PRO A 28 -18.47 -15.45 15.71
C PRO A 28 -18.97 -15.90 14.33
N VAL A 29 -19.01 -17.21 14.07
CA VAL A 29 -19.36 -17.76 12.75
C VAL A 29 -20.87 -17.73 12.57
N GLU A 30 -21.63 -18.19 13.58
CA GLU A 30 -23.09 -18.12 13.58
C GLU A 30 -23.61 -16.67 13.47
N TYR A 31 -22.93 -15.74 14.14
CA TYR A 31 -23.24 -14.31 14.04
C TYR A 31 -23.05 -13.78 12.61
N LEU A 32 -21.95 -14.13 11.95
CA LEU A 32 -21.68 -13.72 10.57
C LEU A 32 -22.69 -14.33 9.59
N GLU A 33 -23.07 -15.59 9.77
CA GLU A 33 -24.09 -16.25 8.95
C GLU A 33 -25.46 -15.56 9.07
N THR A 34 -25.86 -15.21 10.29
CA THR A 34 -27.10 -14.48 10.57
C THR A 34 -27.08 -13.10 9.91
N CYS A 35 -25.95 -12.39 9.97
CA CYS A 35 -25.83 -11.09 9.33
C CYS A 35 -25.91 -11.20 7.79
N LEU A 36 -25.25 -12.20 7.19
CA LEU A 36 -25.32 -12.46 5.75
C LEU A 36 -26.73 -12.83 5.30
N GLN A 37 -27.48 -13.58 6.12
CA GLN A 37 -28.88 -13.88 5.84
C GLN A 37 -29.74 -12.61 5.85
N LYS A 38 -29.52 -11.71 6.80
CA LYS A 38 -30.21 -10.42 6.89
C LYS A 38 -29.87 -9.50 5.71
N VAL A 39 -28.64 -9.52 5.18
CA VAL A 39 -28.27 -8.82 3.94
C VAL A 39 -29.11 -9.31 2.75
N LYS A 40 -29.34 -10.63 2.66
CA LYS A 40 -30.17 -11.22 1.59
C LYS A 40 -31.63 -10.80 1.72
N GLU A 41 -32.18 -10.80 2.93
CA GLU A 41 -33.56 -10.38 3.20
C GLU A 41 -33.81 -8.90 2.89
N LEU A 42 -32.81 -8.04 3.12
CA LEU A 42 -32.88 -6.61 2.83
C LEU A 42 -32.77 -6.26 1.35
N GLY A 43 -32.64 -7.25 0.45
CA GLY A 43 -32.59 -7.03 -0.99
C GLY A 43 -31.21 -6.73 -1.55
N GLY A 44 -30.14 -7.13 -0.85
CA GLY A 44 -28.75 -7.04 -1.31
C GLY A 44 -27.91 -5.99 -0.58
N SER A 45 -26.60 -6.02 -0.84
CA SER A 45 -25.59 -5.23 -0.14
C SER A 45 -25.74 -3.71 -0.31
N GLU A 46 -26.38 -3.24 -1.37
CA GLU A 46 -26.57 -1.81 -1.62
C GLU A 46 -27.59 -1.14 -0.69
N ARG A 47 -28.41 -1.93 0.00
CA ARG A 47 -29.42 -1.44 0.96
C ARG A 47 -28.92 -1.49 2.40
N VAL A 48 -27.69 -1.94 2.62
CA VAL A 48 -27.10 -2.15 3.94
C VAL A 48 -26.17 -0.98 4.26
N LYS A 49 -26.42 -0.32 5.39
CA LYS A 49 -25.57 0.75 5.94
C LYS A 49 -24.59 0.21 6.97
N TRP A 50 -23.54 0.97 7.27
CA TRP A 50 -22.48 0.60 8.22
C TRP A 50 -22.99 0.28 9.64
N ASP A 51 -24.13 0.81 10.04
CA ASP A 51 -24.78 0.67 11.35
C ASP A 51 -25.88 -0.41 11.38
N THR A 52 -26.14 -1.10 10.27
CA THR A 52 -27.26 -2.06 10.14
C THR A 52 -27.17 -3.24 11.12
N PHE A 53 -25.97 -3.55 11.59
CA PHE A 53 -25.67 -4.63 12.53
C PHE A 53 -25.29 -4.15 13.93
N VAL A 54 -25.37 -2.83 14.17
CA VAL A 54 -25.15 -2.21 15.48
C VAL A 54 -26.53 -1.79 16.00
N GLY A 55 -27.11 -2.60 16.87
CA GLY A 55 -28.42 -2.35 17.46
C GLY A 55 -28.48 -1.03 18.26
N PRO A 56 -29.67 -0.42 18.39
CA PRO A 56 -29.86 0.90 19.01
C PRO A 56 -29.73 0.92 20.55
N ASP A 57 -29.37 -0.21 21.18
CA ASP A 57 -29.22 -0.28 22.63
C ASP A 57 -27.93 0.41 23.07
N LYS A 58 -28.04 1.72 23.31
CA LYS A 58 -27.11 2.48 24.14
C LYS A 58 -27.05 1.82 25.52
N ARG A 59 -26.09 0.92 25.73
CA ARG A 59 -25.66 0.63 27.10
C ARG A 59 -25.03 1.91 27.63
N ASN A 60 -25.73 2.58 28.55
CA ASN A 60 -25.15 3.70 29.28
C ASN A 60 -23.84 3.24 29.93
N LEU A 61 -22.75 3.96 29.66
CA LEU A 61 -21.49 3.73 30.35
C LEU A 61 -21.72 3.94 31.86
N PRO A 62 -21.24 3.04 32.72
CA PRO A 62 -21.32 3.27 34.16
C PRO A 62 -20.54 4.55 34.50
N PRO A 63 -21.02 5.37 35.47
CA PRO A 63 -20.34 6.58 35.84
C PRO A 63 -18.94 6.25 36.37
N LEU A 64 -17.94 6.97 35.88
CA LEU A 64 -16.56 6.91 36.37
C LEU A 64 -16.51 7.51 37.78
N ASN A 65 -16.86 6.73 38.79
CA ASN A 65 -16.52 7.08 40.16
C ASN A 65 -15.04 6.77 40.39
N GLY A 66 -14.26 7.84 40.53
CA GLY A 66 -12.86 7.78 40.92
C GLY A 66 -12.67 7.13 42.29
N GLY A 67 -11.62 6.33 42.39
CA GLY A 67 -11.01 5.90 43.63
C GLY A 67 -11.66 4.72 44.32
N GLN A 68 -11.09 3.52 44.14
CA GLN A 68 -10.59 2.67 45.24
C GLN A 68 -10.02 1.33 44.73
N ASN A 69 -8.79 1.06 45.18
CA ASN A 69 -8.09 -0.22 45.33
C ASN A 69 -8.52 -1.46 44.54
N ARG A 70 -7.59 -1.94 43.70
CA ARG A 70 -7.56 -3.31 43.17
C ARG A 70 -7.55 -4.33 44.32
N ARG A 71 -8.63 -5.08 44.51
CA ARG A 71 -8.62 -6.41 45.12
C ARG A 71 -9.47 -7.39 44.30
N ALA A 72 -8.90 -8.57 44.16
CA ALA A 72 -9.30 -9.66 43.29
C ALA A 72 -10.65 -10.28 43.65
N PHE A 73 -11.42 -10.68 42.62
CA PHE A 73 -12.45 -11.72 42.73
C PHE A 73 -12.63 -12.41 41.37
N TYR A 74 -11.92 -13.51 41.14
CA TYR A 74 -12.47 -14.61 40.34
C TYR A 74 -12.54 -15.84 41.25
N ARG A 75 -13.71 -15.96 41.88
CA ARG A 75 -14.17 -17.14 42.60
C ARG A 75 -14.99 -17.96 41.61
N ASN A 76 -14.50 -19.18 41.35
CA ASN A 76 -15.20 -20.42 41.03
C ASN A 76 -16.34 -20.38 39.99
N VAL A 77 -16.10 -21.02 38.82
CA VAL A 77 -17.01 -22.06 38.30
C VAL A 77 -16.15 -23.12 37.58
N LEU A 78 -16.12 -24.34 38.13
CA LEU A 78 -15.76 -25.59 37.47
C LEU A 78 -17.00 -26.48 37.55
N PRO A 79 -17.34 -27.22 36.48
CA PRO A 79 -18.03 -28.49 36.64
C PRO A 79 -17.03 -29.64 36.51
N GLU A 80 -17.08 -30.56 37.46
CA GLU A 80 -16.41 -31.85 37.42
C GLU A 80 -17.01 -32.75 36.34
N SER A 81 -16.17 -33.37 35.50
CA SER A 81 -16.33 -34.78 35.08
C SER A 81 -15.12 -35.23 34.26
N GLY A 82 -14.77 -36.51 34.43
CA GLY A 82 -13.44 -37.07 34.17
C GLY A 82 -13.13 -37.47 32.73
N ASN A 83 -11.83 -37.78 32.55
CA ASN A 83 -11.16 -38.45 31.44
C ASN A 83 -10.87 -37.65 30.17
N PHE A 84 -9.66 -37.06 30.08
CA PHE A 84 -8.80 -37.20 28.89
C PHE A 84 -7.30 -37.06 29.28
N PRO A 85 -6.40 -37.96 28.82
CA PRO A 85 -4.99 -37.92 29.14
C PRO A 85 -4.22 -37.17 28.05
N TYR A 86 -3.73 -35.97 28.33
CA TYR A 86 -2.60 -35.42 27.59
C TYR A 86 -1.55 -34.85 28.55
N ARG A 87 -0.31 -35.20 28.24
CA ARG A 87 0.91 -35.07 29.05
C ARG A 87 1.09 -33.67 29.65
N ARG A 88 1.46 -33.64 30.94
CA ARG A 88 2.20 -32.54 31.56
C ARG A 88 3.45 -32.26 30.72
N TYR A 89 3.58 -31.05 30.18
CA TYR A 89 4.90 -30.50 29.91
C TYR A 89 5.40 -29.84 31.19
N ASP A 90 6.61 -30.22 31.59
CA ASP A 90 7.31 -29.69 32.76
C ASP A 90 7.50 -28.16 32.65
N ARG A 91 7.46 -27.50 33.81
CA ARG A 91 7.70 -26.06 33.92
C ARG A 91 9.06 -25.70 33.32
N LEU A 92 9.06 -24.83 32.32
CA LEU A 92 10.28 -24.14 31.91
C LEU A 92 10.84 -23.32 33.09
N PRO A 93 12.17 -23.25 33.25
CA PRO A 93 12.81 -22.56 34.36
C PRO A 93 12.48 -21.05 34.35
N PRO A 94 12.60 -20.36 35.50
CA PRO A 94 12.37 -18.93 35.59
C PRO A 94 13.31 -18.20 34.62
N ILE A 95 12.76 -17.41 33.71
CA ILE A 95 13.56 -16.51 32.87
C ILE A 95 14.18 -15.50 33.83
N HIS A 96 15.51 -15.53 33.92
CA HIS A 96 16.28 -14.49 34.58
C HIS A 96 15.89 -13.13 33.98
N GLN A 97 15.59 -12.19 34.87
CA GLN A 97 15.27 -10.81 34.60
C GLN A 97 16.34 -10.18 33.70
N PHE A 98 16.13 -10.25 32.39
CA PHE A 98 16.80 -9.38 31.45
C PHE A 98 16.13 -8.02 31.65
N SER A 99 16.92 -7.10 32.21
CA SER A 99 16.60 -5.68 32.31
C SER A 99 15.96 -5.24 31.01
N ILE A 100 14.71 -4.77 31.08
CA ILE A 100 14.10 -4.00 30.01
C ILE A 100 14.90 -2.70 29.99
N GLU A 101 15.94 -2.66 29.15
CA GLU A 101 16.50 -1.40 28.70
C GLU A 101 15.34 -0.62 28.09
N SER A 102 15.10 0.55 28.65
CA SER A 102 13.99 1.45 28.36
C SER A 102 13.66 1.52 26.87
N ASP A 103 12.40 1.22 26.53
CA ASP A 103 11.72 1.42 25.25
C ASP A 103 11.69 2.91 24.86
N THR A 104 12.86 3.49 24.65
CA THR A 104 13.03 4.89 24.24
C THR A 104 12.96 5.03 22.72
N ASP A 105 13.07 3.94 21.97
CA ASP A 105 13.04 3.92 20.49
C ASP A 105 11.63 3.71 19.89
N LEU A 106 10.58 3.59 20.72
CA LEU A 106 9.20 3.54 20.25
C LEU A 106 8.58 4.93 20.03
N SER A 107 9.37 5.99 20.20
CA SER A 107 8.95 7.39 19.98
C SER A 107 9.40 7.98 18.64
N GLU A 108 10.22 7.28 17.86
CA GLU A 108 10.57 7.74 16.50
C GLU A 108 9.54 7.24 15.49
N THR A 109 8.51 8.06 15.30
CA THR A 109 7.62 8.03 14.13
C THR A 109 6.76 6.78 13.99
N ALA A 110 5.83 6.58 14.93
CA ALA A 110 4.47 6.33 14.48
C ALA A 110 4.04 7.60 13.71
N GLU A 111 4.46 7.69 12.44
CA GLU A 111 3.85 8.60 11.46
C GLU A 111 2.36 8.28 11.53
N LEU A 112 1.64 9.07 12.33
CA LEU A 112 0.21 9.28 12.13
C LEU A 112 0.11 9.54 10.63
N ILE A 113 -0.52 8.61 9.91
CA ILE A 113 -0.95 8.87 8.54
C ILE A 113 -2.02 9.93 8.69
N GLU A 114 -1.59 11.18 8.85
CA GLU A 114 -2.45 12.31 8.57
C GLU A 114 -2.84 12.12 7.12
N GLU A 115 -4.14 11.87 6.89
CA GLU A 115 -4.76 11.87 5.57
C GLU A 115 -4.64 13.29 5.01
N TYR A 116 -3.45 13.65 4.57
CA TYR A 116 -3.23 14.90 3.88
C TYR A 116 -3.78 14.75 2.46
N GLU A 117 -4.67 15.65 2.09
CA GLU A 117 -4.99 15.89 0.69
C GLU A 117 -3.73 16.39 -0.02
N VAL A 118 -3.32 15.67 -1.07
CA VAL A 118 -2.09 16.00 -1.82
C VAL A 118 -2.25 17.32 -2.57
N PHE A 119 -3.46 17.60 -3.04
CA PHE A 119 -3.82 18.81 -3.76
C PHE A 119 -4.99 19.49 -3.07
N ASP A 120 -4.95 20.81 -3.02
CA ASP A 120 -6.05 21.64 -2.50
C ASP A 120 -7.29 21.46 -3.40
N PRO A 121 -8.42 20.94 -2.89
CA PRO A 121 -9.63 20.70 -3.68
C PRO A 121 -10.27 21.99 -4.20
N SER A 122 -9.90 23.15 -3.65
CA SER A 122 -10.37 24.46 -4.13
C SER A 122 -9.65 24.95 -5.40
N ARG A 123 -8.57 24.27 -5.81
CA ARG A 123 -7.77 24.61 -6.99
C ARG A 123 -7.76 23.46 -8.00
N PRO A 124 -7.63 23.74 -9.30
CA PRO A 124 -7.35 22.69 -10.26
C PRO A 124 -6.00 22.04 -9.91
N HIS A 125 -5.96 20.72 -9.83
CA HIS A 125 -4.70 20.00 -9.61
C HIS A 125 -3.74 20.18 -10.80
N PRO A 126 -2.42 20.09 -10.59
CA PRO A 126 -1.43 20.11 -11.66
C PRO A 126 -1.71 19.05 -12.72
N LYS A 127 -1.26 19.29 -13.95
CA LYS A 127 -1.27 18.28 -15.01
C LYS A 127 -0.35 17.13 -14.68
N ILE A 128 -0.86 15.91 -14.56
CA ILE A 128 -0.05 14.75 -14.17
C ILE A 128 0.17 13.81 -15.35
N ILE A 129 1.43 13.65 -15.72
CA ILE A 129 1.89 12.75 -16.78
C ILE A 129 2.69 11.61 -16.15
N LEU A 130 2.21 10.39 -16.32
CA LEU A 130 2.94 9.19 -15.89
C LEU A 130 3.72 8.62 -17.07
N VAL A 131 5.00 8.31 -16.87
CA VAL A 131 5.85 7.72 -17.92
C VAL A 131 6.22 6.30 -17.54
N ILE A 132 5.63 5.35 -18.27
CA ILE A 132 5.80 3.92 -18.06
C ILE A 132 6.62 3.29 -19.19
N GLY A 133 7.38 2.25 -18.87
CA GLY A 133 8.21 1.55 -19.83
C GLY A 133 9.26 0.66 -19.18
N GLY A 134 9.87 -0.20 -20.01
CA GLY A 134 10.83 -1.18 -19.53
C GLY A 134 12.08 -0.56 -18.88
N PRO A 135 12.75 -1.27 -17.95
CA PRO A 135 14.04 -0.82 -17.46
C PRO A 135 15.03 -0.71 -18.64
N GLY A 136 15.66 0.46 -18.81
CA GLY A 136 16.51 0.73 -19.98
C GLY A 136 15.77 1.27 -21.21
N SER A 137 14.47 1.51 -21.15
CA SER A 137 13.70 2.05 -22.29
C SER A 137 14.11 3.47 -22.69
N GLY A 138 14.75 4.22 -21.79
CA GLY A 138 15.04 5.65 -21.96
C GLY A 138 13.98 6.57 -21.37
N LYS A 139 13.06 6.03 -20.56
CA LYS A 139 12.01 6.81 -19.88
C LYS A 139 12.52 8.04 -19.13
N GLY A 140 13.54 7.94 -18.29
CA GLY A 140 14.10 9.11 -17.60
C GLY A 140 14.56 10.22 -18.56
N THR A 141 15.21 9.86 -19.68
CA THR A 141 15.63 10.84 -20.70
C THR A 141 14.43 11.51 -21.37
N GLN A 142 13.37 10.77 -21.67
CA GLN A 142 12.17 11.33 -22.30
C GLN A 142 11.34 12.15 -21.31
N SER A 143 11.18 11.68 -20.08
CA SER A 143 10.48 12.39 -19.02
C SER A 143 11.13 13.73 -18.71
N LEU A 144 12.46 13.80 -18.63
CA LEU A 144 13.19 15.07 -18.49
C LEU A 144 12.90 16.03 -19.65
N LYS A 145 12.95 15.53 -20.90
CA LYS A 145 12.62 16.36 -22.08
C LYS A 145 11.18 16.86 -22.08
N ILE A 146 10.23 16.05 -21.62
CA ILE A 146 8.83 16.45 -21.48
C ILE A 146 8.74 17.55 -20.42
N ALA A 147 9.33 17.32 -19.25
CA ALA A 147 9.35 18.27 -18.15
C ALA A 147 9.92 19.63 -18.57
N GLU A 148 11.13 19.64 -19.15
CA GLU A 148 11.80 20.84 -19.65
C GLU A 148 10.99 21.58 -20.71
N ARG A 149 10.36 20.85 -21.64
CA ARG A 149 9.61 21.45 -22.74
C ARG A 149 8.34 22.17 -22.29
N TYR A 150 7.68 21.65 -21.26
CA TYR A 150 6.41 22.18 -20.76
C TYR A 150 6.55 22.97 -19.46
N GLY A 151 7.76 23.10 -18.92
CA GLY A 151 7.99 23.75 -17.62
C GLY A 151 7.40 22.97 -16.44
N PHE A 152 7.29 21.64 -16.57
CA PHE A 152 6.74 20.77 -15.54
C PHE A 152 7.83 20.25 -14.60
N GLU A 153 7.42 19.90 -13.38
CA GLU A 153 8.30 19.26 -12.40
C GLU A 153 8.58 17.80 -12.77
N TYR A 154 9.82 17.35 -12.60
CA TYR A 154 10.23 15.99 -12.91
C TYR A 154 10.46 15.17 -11.63
N ILE A 155 9.74 14.06 -11.50
CA ILE A 155 9.87 13.14 -10.37
C ILE A 155 10.31 11.76 -10.88
N SER A 156 11.52 11.32 -10.50
CA SER A 156 11.95 9.93 -10.70
C SER A 156 11.69 9.11 -9.44
N VAL A 157 10.67 8.24 -9.45
CA VAL A 157 10.32 7.41 -8.28
C VAL A 157 11.47 6.49 -7.88
N GLY A 158 12.22 5.99 -8.85
CA GLY A 158 13.40 5.18 -8.55
C GLY A 158 14.50 5.98 -7.84
N GLU A 159 14.69 7.26 -8.18
CA GLU A 159 15.68 8.11 -7.52
C GLU A 159 15.21 8.57 -6.15
N LEU A 160 13.94 8.93 -6.02
CA LEU A 160 13.29 9.26 -4.76
C LEU A 160 13.52 8.16 -3.72
N LEU A 161 13.22 6.91 -4.07
CA LEU A 161 13.44 5.76 -3.19
C LEU A 161 14.92 5.54 -2.86
N ARG A 162 15.85 5.70 -3.83
CA ARG A 162 17.29 5.55 -3.57
C ARG A 162 17.82 6.65 -2.65
N LYS A 163 17.37 7.89 -2.81
CA LYS A 163 17.71 9.02 -1.92
C LYS A 163 17.21 8.75 -0.51
N LYS A 164 15.96 8.29 -0.36
CA LYS A 164 15.38 7.96 0.95
C LYS A 164 16.12 6.82 1.64
N ILE A 165 16.46 5.75 0.91
CA ILE A 165 17.31 4.65 1.42
C ILE A 165 18.65 5.16 1.93
N HIS A 166 19.30 6.05 1.17
CA HIS A 166 20.59 6.61 1.56
C HIS A 166 20.49 7.48 2.83
N ASN A 167 19.44 8.30 2.93
CA ASN A 167 19.26 9.24 4.04
C ASN A 167 18.75 8.56 5.32
N THR A 168 18.12 7.39 5.23
CA THR A 168 17.52 6.70 6.38
C THR A 168 18.16 5.33 6.60
N SER A 169 19.49 5.22 6.40
CA SER A 169 20.22 3.95 6.43
C SER A 169 20.20 3.23 7.79
N SER A 170 19.94 3.95 8.89
CA SER A 170 19.78 3.38 10.24
C SER A 170 18.41 2.76 10.49
N ASN A 171 17.40 3.08 9.68
CA ASN A 171 16.04 2.57 9.88
C ASN A 171 15.87 1.16 9.28
N ARG A 172 15.37 0.24 10.10
CA ARG A 172 15.16 -1.17 9.73
C ARG A 172 14.24 -1.34 8.51
N LYS A 173 13.18 -0.52 8.38
CA LYS A 173 12.25 -0.52 7.23
C LYS A 173 13.01 -0.23 5.93
N TRP A 174 13.78 0.85 5.91
CA TRP A 174 14.54 1.27 4.73
C TRP A 174 15.68 0.33 4.37
N SER A 175 16.31 -0.31 5.37
CA SER A 175 17.28 -1.39 5.14
C SER A 175 16.65 -2.59 4.41
N LEU A 176 15.42 -2.99 4.78
CA LEU A 176 14.71 -4.07 4.09
C LEU A 176 14.33 -3.68 2.65
N ILE A 177 13.80 -2.47 2.47
CA ILE A 177 13.46 -1.95 1.13
C ILE A 177 14.70 -1.89 0.24
N ALA A 178 15.84 -1.47 0.78
CA ALA A 178 17.11 -1.46 0.05
C ALA A 178 17.48 -2.86 -0.49
N LYS A 179 17.29 -3.91 0.32
CA LYS A 179 17.53 -5.30 -0.11
C LYS A 179 16.58 -5.71 -1.24
N ILE A 180 15.30 -5.39 -1.11
CA ILE A 180 14.27 -5.68 -2.14
C ILE A 180 14.64 -5.02 -3.48
N ILE A 181 14.98 -3.72 -3.45
CA ILE A 181 15.34 -2.97 -4.66
C ILE A 181 16.65 -3.50 -5.28
N THR A 182 17.66 -3.77 -4.46
CA THR A 182 18.95 -4.33 -4.91
C THR A 182 18.76 -5.70 -5.59
N ASN A 183 17.75 -6.45 -5.14
CA ASN A 183 17.33 -7.72 -5.72
C ASN A 183 16.52 -7.57 -7.02
N GLY A 184 16.28 -6.35 -7.52
CA GLY A 184 15.53 -6.08 -8.74
C GLY A 184 14.00 -6.21 -8.59
N GLU A 185 13.51 -6.26 -7.35
CA GLU A 185 12.09 -6.35 -7.03
C GLU A 185 11.48 -4.97 -6.84
N LEU A 186 10.15 -4.90 -6.84
CA LEU A 186 9.43 -3.65 -6.62
C LEU A 186 9.41 -3.32 -5.13
N ALA A 187 9.63 -2.04 -4.79
CA ALA A 187 9.42 -1.58 -3.42
C ALA A 187 7.94 -1.76 -3.03
N PRO A 188 7.63 -1.90 -1.72
CA PRO A 188 6.26 -1.96 -1.25
C PRO A 188 5.44 -0.79 -1.78
N GLN A 189 4.23 -1.09 -2.24
CA GLN A 189 3.32 -0.14 -2.87
C GLN A 189 3.00 1.04 -1.96
N GLU A 190 2.57 0.77 -0.73
CA GLU A 190 2.25 1.81 0.26
C GLU A 190 3.42 2.76 0.47
N THR A 191 4.63 2.23 0.67
CA THR A 191 5.82 3.09 0.84
C THR A 191 6.10 3.92 -0.41
N THR A 192 5.92 3.35 -1.60
CA THR A 192 6.15 4.08 -2.85
C THR A 192 5.15 5.23 -3.01
N ILE A 193 3.87 5.00 -2.70
CA ILE A 193 2.82 6.03 -2.74
C ILE A 193 3.10 7.12 -1.70
N THR A 194 3.43 6.76 -0.46
CA THR A 194 3.76 7.74 0.60
C THR A 194 4.89 8.66 0.19
N GLU A 195 5.98 8.12 -0.38
CA GLU A 195 7.09 8.96 -0.83
C GLU A 195 6.69 9.88 -1.98
N ILE A 196 5.88 9.40 -2.93
CA ILE A 196 5.35 10.23 -4.01
C ILE A 196 4.50 11.37 -3.42
N LYS A 197 3.58 11.09 -2.51
CA LYS A 197 2.75 12.10 -1.81
C LYS A 197 3.60 13.16 -1.13
N GLN A 198 4.57 12.73 -0.32
CA GLN A 198 5.48 13.63 0.38
C GLN A 198 6.23 14.55 -0.57
N ASN A 199 6.63 14.05 -1.75
CA ASN A 199 7.32 14.85 -2.74
C ASN A 199 6.36 15.84 -3.45
N LEU A 200 5.14 15.41 -3.78
CA LEU A 200 4.12 16.28 -4.39
C LEU A 200 3.72 17.43 -3.47
N MET A 201 3.59 17.19 -2.17
CA MET A 201 3.27 18.21 -1.17
C MET A 201 4.34 19.31 -1.04
N GLN A 202 5.58 19.05 -1.51
CA GLN A 202 6.66 20.03 -1.52
C GLN A 202 6.62 20.96 -2.73
N ILE A 203 5.76 20.69 -3.72
CA ILE A 203 5.63 21.45 -4.96
C ILE A 203 4.16 21.84 -5.25
N PRO A 204 3.45 22.48 -4.29
CA PRO A 204 2.01 22.74 -4.39
C PRO A 204 1.61 23.69 -5.52
N ASP A 205 2.53 24.55 -5.96
CA ASP A 205 2.28 25.59 -6.98
C ASP A 205 2.70 25.15 -8.40
N SER A 206 3.04 23.87 -8.60
CA SER A 206 3.40 23.37 -9.93
C SER A 206 2.19 23.37 -10.88
N GLU A 207 2.39 23.75 -12.14
CA GLU A 207 1.36 23.67 -13.18
C GLU A 207 1.25 22.26 -13.79
N GLY A 208 2.31 21.45 -13.65
CA GLY A 208 2.35 20.10 -14.17
C GLY A 208 3.53 19.27 -13.68
N ILE A 209 3.36 17.96 -13.66
CA ILE A 209 4.25 17.00 -13.01
C ILE A 209 4.42 15.78 -13.92
N VAL A 210 5.67 15.41 -14.17
CA VAL A 210 6.04 14.22 -14.93
C VAL A 210 6.66 13.19 -14.00
N ILE A 211 5.96 12.07 -13.79
CA ILE A 211 6.39 10.99 -12.90
C ILE A 211 6.99 9.84 -13.72
N ASP A 212 8.28 9.58 -13.55
CA ASP A 212 9.02 8.51 -14.23
C ASP A 212 9.11 7.24 -13.39
N GLY A 213 8.75 6.12 -14.02
CA GLY A 213 9.02 4.78 -13.50
C GLY A 213 7.99 4.31 -12.48
N PHE A 214 6.80 4.89 -12.54
CA PHE A 214 5.60 4.55 -11.79
C PHE A 214 4.35 4.86 -12.64
N PRO A 215 3.27 4.07 -12.53
CA PRO A 215 3.16 2.79 -11.84
C PRO A 215 3.90 1.68 -12.60
N ARG A 216 4.15 0.55 -11.93
CA ARG A 216 4.81 -0.64 -12.49
C ARG A 216 3.93 -1.88 -12.51
N ASP A 217 2.76 -1.81 -11.89
CA ASP A 217 1.69 -2.79 -11.96
C ASP A 217 0.34 -2.07 -11.78
N VAL A 218 -0.76 -2.82 -11.97
CA VAL A 218 -2.12 -2.28 -11.89
C VAL A 218 -2.50 -1.87 -10.46
N ALA A 219 -1.99 -2.59 -9.45
CA ALA A 219 -2.29 -2.25 -8.05
C ALA A 219 -1.76 -0.85 -7.71
N GLN A 220 -0.52 -0.56 -8.10
CA GLN A 220 0.08 0.77 -7.96
C GLN A 220 -0.72 1.85 -8.69
N ALA A 221 -1.24 1.57 -9.89
CA ALA A 221 -2.09 2.52 -10.61
C ALA A 221 -3.36 2.84 -9.82
N LEU A 222 -4.07 1.80 -9.34
CA LEU A 222 -5.29 1.96 -8.55
C LEU A 222 -5.05 2.78 -7.28
N SER A 223 -3.99 2.50 -6.52
CA SER A 223 -3.69 3.29 -5.32
C SER A 223 -3.26 4.72 -5.62
N PHE A 224 -2.64 4.98 -6.77
CA PHE A 224 -2.32 6.34 -7.16
C PHE A 224 -3.58 7.15 -7.46
N GLU A 225 -4.52 6.55 -8.21
CA GLU A 225 -5.78 7.20 -8.53
C GLU A 225 -6.65 7.46 -7.29
N ASP A 226 -6.70 6.47 -6.39
CA ASP A 226 -7.47 6.54 -5.13
C ASP A 226 -6.89 7.57 -4.15
N GLN A 227 -5.56 7.57 -3.99
CA GLN A 227 -4.92 8.32 -2.90
C GLN A 227 -4.33 9.66 -3.32
N ILE A 228 -4.14 9.90 -4.62
CA ILE A 228 -3.52 11.11 -5.16
C ILE A 228 -4.48 11.77 -6.14
N CYS A 229 -4.63 11.19 -7.34
CA CYS A 229 -5.59 11.61 -8.35
C CYS A 229 -5.48 10.72 -9.60
N THR A 230 -6.48 10.79 -10.48
CA THR A 230 -6.39 10.25 -11.84
C THR A 230 -5.35 11.04 -12.65
N PRO A 231 -4.40 10.39 -13.35
CA PRO A 231 -3.46 11.09 -14.22
C PRO A 231 -4.15 11.66 -15.46
N ASP A 232 -3.65 12.78 -15.98
CA ASP A 232 -4.14 13.37 -17.25
C ASP A 232 -3.63 12.60 -18.48
N LEU A 233 -2.43 12.01 -18.39
CA LEU A 233 -1.82 11.27 -19.49
C LEU A 233 -0.84 10.21 -18.99
N VAL A 234 -0.86 9.05 -19.65
CA VAL A 234 0.13 7.98 -19.47
C VAL A 234 0.90 7.79 -20.77
N VAL A 235 2.21 7.96 -20.72
CA VAL A 235 3.11 7.74 -21.85
C VAL A 235 3.79 6.39 -21.70
N PHE A 236 3.46 5.45 -22.59
CA PHE A 236 4.13 4.15 -22.66
C PHE A 236 5.26 4.14 -23.69
N LEU A 237 6.49 4.01 -23.20
CA LEU A 237 7.67 3.87 -24.06
C LEU A 237 7.92 2.40 -24.41
N ALA A 238 7.41 2.01 -25.57
CA ALA A 238 7.63 0.69 -26.14
C ALA A 238 9.09 0.57 -26.61
N CYS A 239 9.75 -0.52 -26.20
CA CYS A 239 11.12 -0.79 -26.58
C CYS A 239 11.35 -2.30 -26.67
N ALA A 240 12.09 -2.72 -27.69
CA ALA A 240 12.40 -4.12 -27.89
C ALA A 240 13.27 -4.69 -26.76
N ASN A 241 12.97 -5.91 -26.32
CA ASN A 241 13.66 -6.57 -25.20
C ASN A 241 15.19 -6.60 -25.32
N HIS A 242 15.73 -6.80 -26.53
CA HIS A 242 17.17 -6.83 -26.76
C HIS A 242 17.83 -5.47 -26.45
N LYS A 243 17.20 -4.36 -26.87
CA LYS A 243 17.68 -3.00 -26.59
C LYS A 243 17.61 -2.65 -25.12
N LEU A 244 16.56 -3.10 -24.42
CA LEU A 244 16.45 -2.93 -22.97
C LEU A 244 17.64 -3.59 -22.26
N LYS A 245 17.93 -4.85 -22.59
CA LYS A 245 19.04 -5.60 -21.99
C LYS A 245 20.39 -4.96 -22.27
N GLU A 246 20.67 -4.62 -23.53
CA GLU A 246 21.91 -3.95 -23.95
C GLU A 246 22.13 -2.64 -23.18
N ARG A 247 21.10 -1.78 -23.11
CA ARG A 247 21.19 -0.51 -22.38
C ARG A 247 21.38 -0.69 -20.88
N LEU A 248 20.79 -1.72 -20.29
CA LEU A 248 20.98 -2.03 -18.87
C LEU A 248 22.40 -2.52 -18.58
N GLN A 249 22.97 -3.34 -19.47
CA GLN A 249 24.36 -3.80 -19.35
C GLN A 249 25.34 -2.61 -19.44
N ASN A 250 25.21 -1.77 -20.46
CA ASN A 250 26.04 -0.57 -20.60
C ASN A 250 25.92 0.37 -19.39
N ARG A 251 24.70 0.49 -18.82
CA ARG A 251 24.49 1.32 -17.63
C ARG A 251 25.11 0.72 -16.37
N ALA A 252 25.10 -0.60 -16.23
CA ALA A 252 25.76 -1.29 -15.11
C ALA A 252 27.26 -0.98 -15.08
N GLU A 253 27.89 -0.99 -16.25
CA GLU A 253 29.32 -0.69 -16.42
C GLU A 253 29.67 0.78 -16.13
N GLN A 254 28.76 1.72 -16.45
CA GLN A 254 29.04 3.15 -16.38
C GLN A 254 28.58 3.83 -15.07
N GLN A 255 27.45 3.42 -14.50
CA GLN A 255 26.75 4.18 -13.44
C GLN A 255 26.74 3.48 -12.08
N GLY A 256 27.15 2.21 -12.00
CA GLY A 256 27.29 1.49 -10.72
C GLY A 256 26.02 1.41 -9.86
N ARG A 257 24.82 1.32 -10.47
CA ARG A 257 23.57 1.24 -9.70
C ARG A 257 23.50 -0.11 -8.94
N PRO A 258 23.08 -0.14 -7.68
CA PRO A 258 23.03 -1.37 -6.89
C PRO A 258 22.08 -2.43 -7.50
N ASP A 259 21.03 -1.97 -8.19
CA ASP A 259 20.03 -2.80 -8.86
C ASP A 259 20.35 -3.14 -10.33
N ASP A 260 21.58 -2.87 -10.79
CA ASP A 260 22.08 -3.20 -12.14
C ASP A 260 23.03 -4.42 -12.16
N ASN A 261 22.89 -5.33 -11.19
CA ASN A 261 23.55 -6.64 -11.24
C ASN A 261 22.79 -7.62 -12.17
N LEU A 262 23.48 -8.64 -12.70
CA LEU A 262 22.90 -9.59 -13.69
C LEU A 262 21.56 -10.21 -13.24
N LYS A 263 21.46 -10.62 -11.97
CA LYS A 263 20.24 -11.23 -11.42
C LYS A 263 19.11 -10.20 -11.29
N ALA A 264 19.42 -8.99 -10.81
CA ALA A 264 18.46 -7.90 -10.69
C ALA A 264 17.95 -7.45 -12.07
N ILE A 265 18.82 -7.30 -13.07
CA ILE A 265 18.44 -6.97 -14.45
C ILE A 265 17.42 -7.98 -14.99
N GLN A 266 17.69 -9.28 -14.83
CA GLN A 266 16.77 -10.33 -15.27
C GLN A 266 15.41 -10.21 -14.57
N ARG A 267 15.41 -10.07 -13.23
CA ARG A 267 14.18 -9.93 -12.45
C ARG A 267 13.37 -8.71 -12.86
N ARG A 268 14.02 -7.56 -13.05
CA ARG A 268 13.37 -6.33 -13.52
C ARG A 268 12.72 -6.49 -14.89
N LEU A 269 13.39 -7.17 -15.82
CA LEU A 269 12.84 -7.46 -17.14
C LEU A 269 11.67 -8.44 -17.06
N THR A 270 11.75 -9.48 -16.22
CA THR A 270 10.66 -10.44 -15.99
C THR A 270 9.44 -9.75 -15.38
N ASN A 271 9.61 -8.99 -14.30
CA ASN A 271 8.54 -8.23 -13.66
C ASN A 271 7.87 -7.26 -14.65
N PHE A 272 8.67 -6.53 -15.44
CA PHE A 272 8.14 -5.66 -16.48
C PHE A 272 7.31 -6.43 -17.50
N LYS A 273 7.80 -7.57 -18.01
CA LYS A 273 7.04 -8.37 -18.99
C LYS A 273 5.71 -8.90 -18.43
N GLN A 274 5.69 -9.29 -17.16
CA GLN A 274 4.49 -9.80 -16.49
C GLN A 274 3.46 -8.70 -16.26
N ASN A 275 3.90 -7.49 -15.89
CA ASN A 275 3.02 -6.43 -15.43
C ASN A 275 2.68 -5.40 -16.52
N ALA A 276 3.49 -5.27 -17.57
CA ALA A 276 3.31 -4.22 -18.58
C ALA A 276 2.02 -4.36 -19.38
N ALA A 277 1.71 -5.58 -19.85
CA ALA A 277 0.51 -5.82 -20.63
C ALA A 277 -0.79 -5.48 -19.86
N PRO A 278 -1.02 -6.01 -18.64
CA PRO A 278 -2.23 -5.65 -17.89
C PRO A 278 -2.27 -4.17 -17.53
N LEU A 279 -1.13 -3.54 -17.22
CA LEU A 279 -1.07 -2.12 -16.89
C LEU A 279 -1.40 -1.21 -18.09
N VAL A 280 -0.87 -1.52 -19.27
CA VAL A 280 -1.17 -0.75 -20.48
C VAL A 280 -2.63 -0.94 -20.86
N ASN A 281 -3.17 -2.16 -20.79
CA ASN A 281 -4.59 -2.42 -21.05
C ASN A 281 -5.49 -1.62 -20.10
N TYR A 282 -5.16 -1.59 -18.81
CA TYR A 282 -5.90 -0.82 -17.81
C TYR A 282 -6.03 0.67 -18.18
N PHE A 283 -4.95 1.31 -18.59
CA PHE A 283 -5.01 2.73 -19.01
C PHE A 283 -5.60 2.92 -20.41
N GLN A 284 -5.51 1.91 -21.27
CA GLN A 284 -6.11 1.93 -22.61
C GLN A 284 -7.64 1.87 -22.54
N GLU A 285 -8.21 1.08 -21.63
CA GLU A 285 -9.65 1.03 -21.38
C GLU A 285 -10.22 2.37 -20.87
N LYS A 286 -9.36 3.24 -20.34
CA LYS A 286 -9.71 4.59 -19.85
C LYS A 286 -9.37 5.71 -20.84
N ASP A 287 -8.84 5.38 -22.02
CA ASP A 287 -8.35 6.36 -23.00
C ASP A 287 -7.27 7.32 -22.48
N LEU A 288 -6.47 6.88 -21.49
CA LEU A 288 -5.43 7.70 -20.85
C LEU A 288 -4.02 7.44 -21.38
N VAL A 289 -3.80 6.38 -22.19
CA VAL A 289 -2.45 5.96 -22.60
C VAL A 289 -2.12 6.27 -24.06
N ILE A 290 -0.91 6.78 -24.29
CA ILE A 290 -0.29 6.92 -25.61
C ILE A 290 0.97 6.06 -25.67
N THR A 291 1.07 5.21 -26.70
CA THR A 291 2.24 4.36 -26.94
C THR A 291 3.22 5.01 -27.91
N CYS A 292 4.47 5.17 -27.47
CA CYS A 292 5.56 5.71 -28.29
C CYS A 292 6.52 4.58 -28.72
N ASN A 293 6.53 4.27 -30.02
CA ASN A 293 7.36 3.20 -30.61
C ASN A 293 8.73 3.66 -31.14
N LYS A 294 8.94 4.98 -31.29
CA LYS A 294 10.16 5.56 -31.88
C LYS A 294 10.74 6.61 -30.94
N ILE A 295 11.87 6.29 -30.34
CA ILE A 295 12.80 7.28 -29.80
C ILE A 295 13.70 7.65 -30.99
N LYS A 296 13.30 8.68 -31.75
CA LYS A 296 14.21 9.34 -32.68
C LYS A 296 15.12 10.30 -31.91
#